data_AF-A0A138ZX67-F1
#
_entry.id   AF-A0A138ZX67-F1
#
_cell.length_a   1.000
_cell.length_b   1.000
_cell.length_c   1.000
_cell.angle_alpha   90.00
_cell.angle_beta   90.00
_cell.angle_gamma   90.00
#
_symmetry.space_group_name_H-M   'P 1'
#
loop_
_entity.id
_entity.type
_entity.pdbx_description
1 polymer ?
#
loop_
_entity_poly.entity_id
_entity_poly.type
_entity_poly.pdbx_seq_one_letter_code
_entity_poly.pdbx_strand_id
1 'polypeptide(L)'
;MAATIDAQLVEAVEKGRAVEVRRLIDAGANPDARKQMTMGALVVTGKRLVRVKVRSNLFREDDFEEKFEEVVEAKSDTVDCESALTIAILHGHVDCVAALLEMGAKVDGPADWKFGNVGPETTAWSSDSWEKERWSGTVSFPSPLCLAVGRGGKVQWWNGDIVVSPDNSGKVPTNPRGGRVALNSPTKMDDIRIMLKLSPRPEIVQLLLSHGASVTATELSAVKTFPDLRILRIVEGHVSKNGLKSPPSAAFAQRVPRPLQPVNSSSSLSATTVNSSRTSSDNPIPYMKRVDSLVGFISSVRTDQTSTSGADSPGALLGSSFLQDSRLLLNGPDPQQRISALEKDLLISQRDNANFTNQISQLKQEQSALMCRITELEGLNTHLISRNSDLEEENAALRIWNGQQSKPPVALKQMLFVVADFDPRNADELQLRVGNEVFVNLAFADGWASVSSLFLILHPKHHH
;
A
#
# COMPACT_ATOMS: atom_id res chain seq x y z
N MET A 1 -12.15 7.09 23.16
CA MET A 1 -13.00 7.84 22.20
C MET A 1 -12.16 8.62 21.19
N ALA A 2 -11.24 9.50 21.59
CA ALA A 2 -10.38 10.27 20.67
C ALA A 2 -9.66 9.40 19.61
N ALA A 3 -9.02 8.31 20.03
CA ALA A 3 -8.33 7.40 19.12
C ALA A 3 -9.26 6.68 18.12
N THR A 4 -10.57 6.64 18.38
CA THR A 4 -11.59 6.08 17.49
C THR A 4 -12.03 7.12 16.46
N ILE A 5 -12.21 8.38 16.87
CA ILE A 5 -12.63 9.45 15.96
C ILE A 5 -11.50 9.84 14.98
N ASP A 6 -10.25 9.78 15.41
CA ASP A 6 -9.07 9.99 14.54
C ASP A 6 -8.99 8.92 13.43
N ALA A 7 -9.30 7.67 13.75
CA ALA A 7 -9.36 6.60 12.77
C ALA A 7 -10.51 6.79 11.77
N GLN A 8 -11.67 7.27 12.24
CA GLN A 8 -12.80 7.63 11.37
C GLN A 8 -12.46 8.81 10.46
N LEU A 9 -11.70 9.80 10.96
CA LEU A 9 -11.24 10.94 10.16
C LEU A 9 -10.35 10.46 9.02
N VAL A 10 -9.37 9.60 9.30
CA VAL A 10 -8.49 9.01 8.27
C VAL A 10 -9.32 8.26 7.21
N GLU A 11 -10.30 7.46 7.62
CA GLU A 11 -11.15 6.72 6.68
C GLU A 11 -12.05 7.64 5.84
N ALA A 12 -12.60 8.71 6.43
CA ALA A 12 -13.36 9.72 5.70
C ALA A 12 -12.48 10.43 4.66
N VAL A 13 -11.23 10.73 5.00
CA VAL A 13 -10.25 11.31 4.06
C VAL A 13 -9.96 10.36 2.91
N GLU A 14 -9.66 9.08 3.15
CA GLU A 14 -9.39 8.10 2.08
C GLU A 14 -10.56 7.99 1.09
N LYS A 15 -11.78 8.08 1.61
CA LYS A 15 -13.03 8.04 0.83
C LYS A 15 -13.39 9.37 0.15
N GLY A 16 -12.61 10.43 0.35
CA GLY A 16 -12.87 11.74 -0.25
C GLY A 16 -14.10 12.48 0.32
N ARG A 17 -14.52 12.18 1.55
CA ARG A 17 -15.75 12.71 2.16
C ARG A 17 -15.49 14.01 2.95
N ALA A 18 -15.24 15.12 2.25
CA ALA A 18 -14.84 16.39 2.88
C ALA A 18 -15.83 16.93 3.93
N VAL A 19 -17.14 16.75 3.74
CA VAL A 19 -18.17 17.16 4.72
C VAL A 19 -18.02 16.38 6.03
N GLU A 20 -17.77 15.07 5.93
CA GLU A 20 -17.57 14.19 7.08
C GLU A 20 -16.24 14.49 7.79
N VAL A 21 -15.20 14.83 7.05
CA VAL A 21 -13.91 15.29 7.58
C VAL A 21 -14.12 16.49 8.52
N ARG A 22 -14.85 17.53 8.08
CA ARG A 22 -15.17 18.70 8.91
C ARG A 22 -15.95 18.31 10.16
N ARG A 23 -17.02 17.53 9.98
CA ARG A 23 -17.87 17.06 11.07
C ARG A 23 -17.08 16.30 12.14
N LEU A 24 -16.13 15.45 11.74
CA LEU A 24 -15.30 14.67 12.66
C LEU A 24 -14.31 15.56 13.42
N ILE A 25 -13.71 16.56 12.77
CA ILE A 25 -12.81 17.50 13.44
C ILE A 25 -13.60 18.40 14.41
N ASP A 26 -14.79 18.88 14.02
CA ASP A 26 -15.70 19.62 14.92
C ASP A 26 -16.11 18.79 16.14
N ALA A 27 -16.23 17.47 15.96
CA ALA A 27 -16.47 16.51 17.04
C ALA A 27 -15.21 16.14 17.86
N GLY A 28 -14.08 16.78 17.59
CA GLY A 28 -12.83 16.67 18.36
C GLY A 28 -11.77 15.74 17.78
N ALA A 29 -11.88 15.31 16.51
CA ALA A 29 -10.79 14.61 15.84
C ALA A 29 -9.60 15.55 15.60
N ASN A 30 -8.39 15.02 15.70
CA ASN A 30 -7.18 15.79 15.43
C ASN A 30 -6.98 15.94 13.91
N PRO A 31 -6.88 17.15 13.33
CA PRO A 31 -6.61 17.34 11.91
C PRO A 31 -5.25 16.76 11.47
N ASP A 32 -4.31 16.58 12.40
CA ASP A 32 -3.03 15.89 12.20
C ASP A 32 -3.08 14.38 12.54
N ALA A 33 -4.28 13.80 12.68
CA ALA A 33 -4.44 12.37 12.92
C ALA A 33 -3.64 11.54 11.91
N ARG A 34 -3.02 10.47 12.38
CA ARG A 34 -2.25 9.55 11.56
C ARG A 34 -2.95 8.20 11.52
N LYS A 35 -2.86 7.54 10.37
CA LYS A 35 -3.23 6.13 10.22
C LYS A 35 -2.41 5.31 11.20
N GLN A 36 -3.02 4.33 11.86
CA GLN A 36 -2.31 3.39 12.71
C GLN A 36 -2.24 2.02 12.04
N MET A 37 -1.05 1.43 12.03
CA MET A 37 -0.83 0.10 11.48
C MET A 37 -0.25 -0.80 12.57
N THR A 38 -0.97 -1.87 12.89
CA THR A 38 -0.54 -2.93 13.80
C THR A 38 -0.12 -4.12 12.98
N MET A 39 1.12 -4.58 13.17
CA MET A 39 1.59 -5.82 12.60
C MET A 39 1.74 -6.85 13.71
N GLY A 40 1.07 -7.99 13.56
CA GLY A 40 1.15 -9.16 14.42
C GLY A 40 1.79 -10.33 13.68
N ALA A 41 2.67 -11.08 14.35
CA ALA A 41 3.21 -12.31 13.83
C ALA A 41 3.63 -13.28 14.93
N LEU A 42 3.83 -14.53 14.54
CA LEU A 42 4.48 -15.53 15.37
C LEU A 42 6.00 -15.37 15.27
N VAL A 43 6.69 -15.34 16.41
CA VAL A 43 8.13 -15.09 16.51
C VAL A 43 8.78 -16.19 17.35
N VAL A 44 9.79 -16.85 16.79
CA VAL A 44 10.64 -17.81 17.49
C VAL A 44 11.50 -17.06 18.51
N THR A 45 11.23 -17.28 19.80
CA THR A 45 11.94 -16.65 20.91
C THR A 45 13.00 -17.55 21.53
N GLY A 46 12.97 -18.85 21.22
CA GLY A 46 13.97 -19.79 21.69
C GLY A 46 13.76 -21.20 21.16
N LYS A 47 14.54 -22.14 21.70
CA LYS A 47 14.37 -23.57 21.48
C LYS A 47 14.24 -24.26 22.81
N ARG A 48 13.29 -25.17 22.95
CA ARG A 48 13.16 -26.05 24.12
C ARG A 48 13.46 -27.49 23.72
N LEU A 49 14.14 -28.22 24.58
CA LEU A 49 14.38 -29.64 24.39
C LEU A 49 13.12 -30.41 24.80
N VAL A 50 12.57 -31.20 23.88
CA VAL A 50 11.44 -32.10 24.13
C VAL A 50 11.86 -33.54 23.91
N ARG A 51 11.48 -34.42 24.83
CA ARG A 51 11.68 -35.86 24.68
C ARG A 51 10.49 -36.43 23.91
N VAL A 52 10.74 -36.86 22.69
CA VAL A 52 9.73 -37.48 21.83
C VAL A 52 9.92 -38.99 21.90
N LYS A 53 8.87 -39.70 22.29
CA LYS A 53 8.86 -41.17 22.28
C LYS A 53 8.90 -41.67 20.84
N VAL A 54 9.97 -42.35 20.44
CA VAL A 54 10.20 -42.79 19.05
C VAL A 54 9.63 -44.18 18.81
N ARG A 55 9.72 -45.07 19.80
CA ARG A 55 9.18 -46.43 19.73
C ARG A 55 8.60 -46.85 21.07
N SER A 56 7.42 -47.47 21.03
CA SER A 56 6.85 -48.19 22.16
C SER A 56 7.04 -49.68 21.92
N ASN A 57 7.79 -50.36 22.79
CA ASN A 57 7.91 -51.82 22.74
C ASN A 57 7.18 -52.42 23.95
N LEU A 58 6.34 -53.43 23.72
CA LEU A 58 5.56 -54.05 24.80
C LEU A 58 6.43 -54.84 25.80
N PHE A 59 7.68 -55.13 25.44
CA PHE A 59 8.62 -55.96 26.22
C PHE A 59 9.98 -55.27 26.46
N ARG A 60 10.12 -53.97 26.15
CA ARG A 60 11.33 -53.17 26.41
C ARG A 60 10.94 -51.79 26.92
N GLU A 61 11.85 -51.14 27.65
CA GLU A 61 11.69 -49.72 28.00
C GLU A 61 11.49 -48.86 26.75
N ASP A 62 10.69 -47.81 26.88
CA ASP A 62 10.37 -46.90 25.79
C ASP A 62 11.64 -46.14 25.33
N ASP A 63 11.87 -46.11 24.01
CA ASP A 63 12.97 -45.36 23.42
C ASP A 63 12.53 -43.89 23.22
N PHE A 64 13.25 -42.95 23.82
CA PHE A 64 13.05 -41.51 23.65
C PHE A 64 14.18 -40.88 22.86
N GLU A 65 13.84 -39.94 21.98
CA GLU A 65 14.79 -39.08 21.26
C GLU A 65 14.58 -37.64 21.72
N GLU A 66 15.67 -36.94 22.03
CA GLU A 66 15.64 -35.53 22.38
C GLU A 66 15.59 -34.69 21.09
N LYS A 67 14.49 -33.98 20.87
CA LYS A 67 14.30 -33.07 19.75
C LYS A 67 14.21 -31.64 20.25
N PHE A 68 14.72 -30.69 19.47
CA PHE A 68 14.48 -29.28 19.72
C PHE A 68 13.14 -28.88 19.10
N GLU A 69 12.27 -28.32 19.92
CA GLU A 69 11.06 -27.64 19.47
C GLU A 69 11.29 -26.13 19.57
N GLU A 70 10.89 -25.41 18.53
CA GLU A 70 10.93 -23.95 18.54
C GLU A 70 9.86 -23.40 19.49
N VAL A 71 10.26 -22.51 20.39
CA VAL A 71 9.33 -21.77 21.24
C VAL A 71 8.89 -20.55 20.46
N VAL A 72 7.60 -20.50 20.14
CA VAL A 72 7.00 -19.46 19.30
C VAL A 72 6.04 -18.63 20.16
N GLU A 73 6.17 -17.31 20.08
CA GLU A 73 5.33 -16.35 20.77
C GLU A 73 4.64 -15.43 19.76
N ALA A 74 3.39 -15.07 20.04
CA ALA A 74 2.72 -14.02 19.27
C ALA A 74 3.26 -12.66 19.71
N LYS A 75 3.84 -11.91 18.77
CA LYS A 75 4.26 -10.51 18.97
C LYS A 75 3.44 -9.58 18.10
N SER A 76 3.26 -8.34 18.56
CA SER A 76 2.64 -7.28 17.78
C SER A 76 3.37 -5.95 17.98
N ASP A 77 3.49 -5.15 16.93
CA ASP A 77 3.99 -3.78 16.97
C ASP A 77 3.03 -2.85 16.24
N THR A 78 2.83 -1.63 16.76
CA THR A 78 1.95 -0.62 16.17
C THR A 78 2.70 0.67 15.91
N VAL A 79 2.56 1.22 14.72
CA VAL A 79 3.19 2.49 14.32
C VAL A 79 2.17 3.43 13.72
N ASP A 80 2.43 4.74 13.87
CA ASP A 80 1.74 5.77 13.11
C ASP A 80 2.34 5.84 11.70
N CYS A 81 1.46 5.90 10.70
CA CYS A 81 1.78 5.86 9.28
C CYS A 81 1.45 7.22 8.64
N GLU A 82 0.74 7.27 7.52
CA GLU A 82 0.40 8.50 6.81
C GLU A 82 -0.48 9.42 7.68
N SER A 83 -0.22 10.74 7.67
CA SER A 83 -1.16 11.71 8.24
C SER A 83 -2.41 11.88 7.38
N ALA A 84 -3.51 12.36 7.97
CA ALA A 84 -4.74 12.69 7.24
C ALA A 84 -4.44 13.60 6.03
N LEU A 85 -3.64 14.65 6.21
CA LEU A 85 -3.23 15.54 5.11
C LEU A 85 -2.42 14.79 4.03
N THR A 86 -1.49 13.91 4.44
CA THR A 86 -0.70 13.09 3.51
C THR A 86 -1.61 12.21 2.65
N ILE A 87 -2.59 11.55 3.26
CA ILE A 87 -3.57 10.69 2.57
C ILE A 87 -4.42 11.50 1.57
N ALA A 88 -4.91 12.67 1.99
CA ALA A 88 -5.69 13.55 1.11
C ALA A 88 -4.89 13.95 -0.15
N ILE A 89 -3.60 14.29 0.02
CA ILE A 89 -2.69 14.63 -1.08
C ILE A 89 -2.43 13.41 -1.97
N LEU A 90 -2.10 12.27 -1.38
CA LEU A 90 -1.82 11.00 -2.08
C LEU A 90 -2.95 10.61 -3.03
N HIS A 91 -4.21 10.75 -2.59
CA HIS A 91 -5.39 10.42 -3.37
C HIS A 91 -5.89 11.55 -4.27
N GLY A 92 -5.32 12.76 -4.18
CA GLY A 92 -5.75 13.91 -4.97
C GLY A 92 -7.11 14.49 -4.55
N HIS A 93 -7.51 14.31 -3.29
CA HIS A 93 -8.79 14.78 -2.74
C HIS A 93 -8.71 16.25 -2.35
N VAL A 94 -8.87 17.14 -3.33
CA VAL A 94 -8.72 18.60 -3.17
C VAL A 94 -9.58 19.15 -2.03
N ASP A 95 -10.85 18.75 -1.93
CA ASP A 95 -11.77 19.25 -0.91
C ASP A 95 -11.41 18.78 0.51
N CYS A 96 -10.87 17.56 0.64
CA CYS A 96 -10.34 17.07 1.92
C CYS A 96 -9.08 17.83 2.34
N VAL A 97 -8.19 18.14 1.39
CA VAL A 97 -7.00 18.98 1.66
C VAL A 97 -7.43 20.36 2.16
N ALA A 98 -8.38 21.01 1.48
CA ALA A 98 -8.90 22.31 1.89
C ALA A 98 -9.52 22.24 3.30
N ALA A 99 -10.40 21.27 3.56
CA ALA A 99 -11.02 21.08 4.87
C ALA A 99 -9.99 20.85 5.98
N LEU A 100 -8.98 20.02 5.77
CA LEU A 100 -7.94 19.76 6.77
C LEU A 100 -7.11 21.01 7.08
N LEU A 101 -6.70 21.77 6.04
CA LEU A 101 -5.91 22.97 6.21
C LEU A 101 -6.70 24.10 6.90
N GLU A 102 -7.97 24.30 6.54
CA GLU A 102 -8.86 25.27 7.19
C GLU A 102 -9.06 24.96 8.68
N MET A 103 -9.05 23.66 9.02
CA MET A 103 -9.16 23.19 10.41
C MET A 103 -7.81 23.09 11.13
N GLY A 104 -6.73 23.64 10.55
CA GLY A 104 -5.44 23.78 11.22
C GLY A 104 -4.49 22.58 11.11
N ALA A 105 -4.67 21.70 10.13
CA ALA A 105 -3.67 20.68 9.82
C ALA A 105 -2.31 21.32 9.49
N LYS A 106 -1.21 20.68 9.92
CA LYS A 106 0.14 21.18 9.68
C LYS A 106 0.49 21.14 8.19
N VAL A 107 0.71 22.33 7.62
CA VAL A 107 1.08 22.51 6.21
C VAL A 107 2.57 22.28 5.93
N ASP A 108 3.42 22.42 6.96
CA ASP A 108 4.87 22.29 6.89
C ASP A 108 5.38 21.11 7.75
N GLY A 109 6.62 20.68 7.49
CA GLY A 109 7.25 19.51 8.11
C GLY A 109 7.35 18.33 7.13
N PRO A 110 8.09 17.26 7.45
CA PRO A 110 8.21 16.11 6.57
C PRO A 110 6.89 15.34 6.46
N ALA A 111 6.59 14.84 5.26
CA ALA A 111 5.52 13.86 5.05
C ALA A 111 6.16 12.47 4.95
N ASP A 112 6.07 11.68 6.02
CA ASP A 112 6.69 10.37 6.13
C ASP A 112 5.72 9.30 6.62
N TRP A 113 6.01 8.03 6.38
CA TRP A 113 5.28 6.88 6.93
C TRP A 113 6.08 5.60 6.80
N LYS A 114 5.82 4.64 7.70
CA LYS A 114 6.34 3.27 7.60
C LYS A 114 5.32 2.36 6.91
N PHE A 115 5.81 1.28 6.31
CA PHE A 115 4.99 0.17 5.84
C PHE A 115 5.57 -1.17 6.30
N GLY A 116 4.69 -2.16 6.49
CA GLY A 116 5.05 -3.48 7.00
C GLY A 116 5.99 -4.25 6.08
N ASN A 117 6.48 -5.40 6.53
CA ASN A 117 7.22 -6.36 5.72
C ASN A 117 6.51 -7.71 5.71
N VAL A 118 6.74 -8.51 4.67
CA VAL A 118 6.25 -9.88 4.63
C VAL A 118 7.11 -10.76 5.52
N GLY A 119 6.47 -11.67 6.25
CA GLY A 119 7.20 -12.69 6.99
C GLY A 119 7.81 -13.74 6.06
N PRO A 120 8.71 -14.59 6.58
CA PRO A 120 9.12 -15.78 5.84
C PRO A 120 7.88 -16.63 5.51
N GLU A 121 7.77 -17.11 4.27
CA GLU A 121 6.57 -17.77 3.74
C GLU A 121 6.13 -19.01 4.55
N THR A 122 7.08 -19.69 5.20
CA THR A 122 6.87 -21.03 5.78
C THR A 122 7.21 -21.13 7.26
N THR A 123 7.74 -20.08 7.89
CA THR A 123 8.22 -20.14 9.28
C THR A 123 7.75 -18.95 10.10
N ALA A 124 7.75 -19.10 11.42
CA ALA A 124 7.70 -17.96 12.31
C ALA A 124 8.90 -17.04 12.07
N TRP A 125 8.76 -15.75 12.40
CA TRP A 125 9.87 -14.81 12.37
C TRP A 125 10.94 -15.25 13.37
N SER A 126 12.22 -15.07 13.06
CA SER A 126 13.23 -15.10 14.12
C SER A 126 13.08 -13.84 15.00
N SER A 127 13.47 -13.90 16.27
CA SER A 127 13.46 -12.71 17.12
C SER A 127 14.30 -11.56 16.52
N ASP A 128 15.45 -11.87 15.91
CA ASP A 128 16.32 -10.86 15.30
C ASP A 128 15.70 -10.21 14.05
N SER A 129 15.09 -11.01 13.17
CA SER A 129 14.43 -10.49 11.97
C SER A 129 13.16 -9.71 12.33
N TRP A 130 12.42 -10.10 13.38
CA TRP A 130 11.30 -9.30 13.89
C TRP A 130 11.76 -7.92 14.37
N GLU A 131 12.86 -7.84 15.12
CA GLU A 131 13.33 -6.55 15.63
C GLU A 131 13.84 -5.61 14.52
N LYS A 132 14.43 -6.17 13.45
CA LYS A 132 15.07 -5.39 12.39
C LYS A 132 14.20 -5.15 11.17
N GLU A 133 13.44 -6.15 10.74
CA GLU A 133 12.90 -6.24 9.38
C GLU A 133 11.38 -6.17 9.33
N ARG A 134 10.69 -6.17 10.47
CA ARG A 134 9.21 -6.20 10.51
C ARG A 134 8.58 -4.99 9.79
N TRP A 135 9.27 -3.84 9.80
CA TRP A 135 8.92 -2.69 8.98
C TRP A 135 9.85 -2.65 7.77
N SER A 136 9.31 -2.84 6.56
CA SER A 136 10.13 -3.01 5.35
C SER A 136 10.87 -1.72 4.98
N GLY A 137 10.24 -0.56 5.21
CA GLY A 137 10.88 0.73 4.97
C GLY A 137 10.05 1.91 5.45
N THR A 138 10.64 3.10 5.28
CA THR A 138 10.03 4.40 5.56
C THR A 138 10.03 5.23 4.28
N VAL A 139 8.84 5.63 3.83
CA VAL A 139 8.71 6.64 2.78
C VAL A 139 8.81 8.01 3.43
N SER A 140 9.52 8.95 2.80
CA SER A 140 9.61 10.32 3.29
C SER A 140 9.70 11.32 2.15
N PHE A 141 9.00 12.43 2.31
CA PHE A 141 9.09 13.63 1.49
C PHE A 141 9.50 14.81 2.40
N PRO A 142 10.35 15.74 1.92
CA PRO A 142 10.77 16.90 2.70
C PRO A 142 9.62 17.78 3.21
N SER A 143 8.52 17.85 2.45
CA SER A 143 7.32 18.61 2.77
C SER A 143 6.07 18.02 2.10
N PRO A 144 4.84 18.32 2.60
CA PRO A 144 3.60 18.07 1.88
C PRO A 144 3.59 18.67 0.48
N LEU A 145 4.29 19.79 0.27
CA LEU A 145 4.42 20.42 -1.05
C LEU A 145 5.21 19.55 -2.03
N CYS A 146 6.34 18.98 -1.60
CA CYS A 146 7.09 18.00 -2.42
C CYS A 146 6.23 16.78 -2.78
N LEU A 147 5.45 16.27 -1.81
CA LEU A 147 4.52 15.17 -2.04
C LEU A 147 3.43 15.54 -3.06
N ALA A 148 2.83 16.72 -2.95
CA ALA A 148 1.78 17.19 -3.88
C ALA A 148 2.29 17.40 -5.32
N VAL A 149 3.56 17.79 -5.46
CA VAL A 149 4.26 17.88 -6.76
C VAL A 149 4.66 16.48 -7.27
N GLY A 150 4.70 15.48 -6.40
CA GLY A 150 5.09 14.11 -6.70
C GLY A 150 6.60 13.95 -6.96
N ARG A 151 7.44 14.74 -6.29
CA ARG A 151 8.91 14.75 -6.47
C ARG A 151 9.64 14.95 -5.15
N GLY A 152 10.93 14.61 -5.12
CA GLY A 152 11.81 14.85 -3.97
C GLY A 152 11.66 13.88 -2.80
N GLY A 153 10.84 12.84 -2.94
CA GLY A 153 10.70 11.80 -1.93
C GLY A 153 11.79 10.73 -2.02
N LYS A 154 11.85 9.90 -0.98
CA LYS A 154 12.72 8.73 -0.90
C LYS A 154 12.07 7.62 -0.09
N VAL A 155 12.44 6.37 -0.36
CA VAL A 155 12.16 5.22 0.50
C VAL A 155 13.48 4.76 1.10
N GLN A 156 13.53 4.70 2.43
CA GLN A 156 14.63 4.09 3.17
C GLN A 156 14.20 2.71 3.66
N TRP A 157 14.86 1.67 3.17
CA TRP A 157 14.57 0.28 3.52
C TRP A 157 15.22 -0.10 4.86
N TRP A 158 14.76 -1.19 5.48
CA TRP A 158 15.28 -1.69 6.76
C TRP A 158 16.77 -2.01 6.73
N ASN A 159 17.32 -2.36 5.56
CA ASN A 159 18.74 -2.65 5.36
C ASN A 159 19.60 -1.39 5.18
N GLY A 160 18.99 -0.19 5.20
CA GLY A 160 19.66 1.09 5.02
C GLY A 160 19.69 1.62 3.59
N ASP A 161 19.25 0.83 2.60
CA ASP A 161 19.21 1.27 1.21
C ASP A 161 18.22 2.44 1.05
N ILE A 162 18.60 3.40 0.21
CA ILE A 162 17.77 4.56 -0.10
C ILE A 162 17.49 4.58 -1.60
N VAL A 163 16.22 4.59 -1.95
CA VAL A 163 15.75 4.72 -3.33
C VAL A 163 14.91 5.98 -3.49
N VAL A 164 14.94 6.59 -4.68
CA VAL A 164 14.12 7.77 -5.00
C VAL A 164 12.64 7.38 -5.03
N SER A 165 11.78 8.26 -4.53
CA SER A 165 10.32 8.09 -4.55
C SER A 165 9.63 9.40 -5.00
N PRO A 166 8.58 9.35 -5.83
CA PRO A 166 8.03 8.17 -6.51
C PRO A 166 9.03 7.49 -7.45
N ASP A 167 8.74 6.25 -7.82
CA ASP A 167 9.54 5.53 -8.82
C ASP A 167 9.39 6.15 -10.22
N ASN A 168 10.08 5.58 -11.22
CA ASN A 168 10.02 6.06 -12.62
C ASN A 168 8.61 5.99 -13.24
N SER A 169 7.69 5.21 -12.64
CA SER A 169 6.28 5.13 -13.05
C SER A 169 5.38 6.11 -12.30
N GLY A 170 5.94 6.92 -11.40
CA GLY A 170 5.23 7.84 -10.55
C GLY A 170 4.53 7.16 -9.37
N LYS A 171 4.89 5.93 -9.02
CA LYS A 171 4.27 5.18 -7.92
C LYS A 171 5.03 5.31 -6.61
N VAL A 172 4.28 5.33 -5.51
CA VAL A 172 4.78 5.36 -4.14
C VAL A 172 4.11 4.23 -3.34
N PRO A 173 4.84 3.50 -2.48
CA PRO A 173 4.23 2.53 -1.58
C PRO A 173 3.43 3.24 -0.48
N THR A 174 2.21 2.79 -0.25
CA THR A 174 1.28 3.29 0.79
C THR A 174 0.74 2.11 1.58
N ASN A 175 0.27 2.34 2.81
CA ASN A 175 -0.35 1.29 3.61
C ASN A 175 -1.76 0.94 3.09
N PRO A 176 -2.28 -0.26 3.40
CA PRO A 176 -3.67 -0.61 3.12
C PRO A 176 -4.65 0.43 3.67
N ARG A 177 -5.85 0.47 3.09
CA ARG A 177 -6.91 1.42 3.46
C ARG A 177 -7.43 1.15 4.88
N GLY A 178 -7.87 2.21 5.55
CA GLY A 178 -8.44 2.21 6.90
C GLY A 178 -7.65 3.09 7.88
N GLY A 179 -8.33 3.66 8.87
CA GLY A 179 -7.67 4.44 9.94
C GLY A 179 -6.89 3.57 10.94
N ARG A 180 -7.28 2.30 11.08
CA ARG A 180 -6.59 1.27 11.88
C ARG A 180 -6.46 0.01 11.05
N VAL A 181 -5.25 -0.32 10.65
CA VAL A 181 -4.93 -1.50 9.84
C VAL A 181 -4.28 -2.53 10.74
N ALA A 182 -4.82 -3.75 10.79
CA ALA A 182 -4.22 -4.87 11.52
C ALA A 182 -3.79 -5.94 10.52
N LEU A 183 -2.49 -6.22 10.46
CA LEU A 183 -1.91 -7.27 9.64
C LEU A 183 -1.47 -8.43 10.52
N ASN A 184 -2.00 -9.62 10.26
CA ASN A 184 -1.67 -10.83 11.01
C ASN A 184 -0.93 -11.80 10.09
N SER A 185 0.39 -11.91 10.29
CA SER A 185 1.29 -12.77 9.50
C SER A 185 1.11 -12.57 7.99
N PRO A 186 1.30 -11.35 7.45
CA PRO A 186 1.15 -11.09 6.03
C PRO A 186 2.16 -11.92 5.22
N THR A 187 1.69 -12.51 4.12
CA THR A 187 2.48 -13.42 3.28
C THR A 187 2.80 -12.84 1.90
N LYS A 188 2.05 -11.82 1.47
CA LYS A 188 2.23 -11.16 0.17
C LYS A 188 2.55 -9.68 0.34
N MET A 189 3.32 -9.14 -0.59
CA MET A 189 3.63 -7.71 -0.61
C MET A 189 2.37 -6.85 -0.72
N ASP A 190 1.33 -7.35 -1.40
CA ASP A 190 0.06 -6.63 -1.53
C ASP A 190 -0.76 -6.62 -0.24
N ASP A 191 -0.49 -7.52 0.72
CA ASP A 191 -1.12 -7.52 2.04
C ASP A 191 -0.60 -6.35 2.90
N ILE A 192 0.68 -5.96 2.70
CA ILE A 192 1.37 -4.97 3.52
C ILE A 192 1.40 -3.56 2.92
N ARG A 193 1.25 -3.44 1.59
CA ARG A 193 1.34 -2.15 0.90
C ARG A 193 0.59 -2.14 -0.43
N ILE A 194 0.18 -0.94 -0.83
CA ILE A 194 -0.43 -0.64 -2.12
C ILE A 194 0.47 0.35 -2.85
N MET A 195 0.79 0.07 -4.12
CA MET A 195 1.55 1.00 -4.97
C MET A 195 0.61 2.03 -5.58
N LEU A 196 0.58 3.23 -5.00
CA LEU A 196 -0.27 4.33 -5.44
C LEU A 196 0.46 5.20 -6.46
N LYS A 197 -0.15 5.46 -7.63
CA LYS A 197 0.38 6.40 -8.61
C LYS A 197 0.05 7.84 -8.20
N LEU A 198 1.07 8.66 -7.97
CA LEU A 198 0.87 10.08 -7.69
C LEU A 198 0.38 10.80 -8.94
N SER A 199 -0.67 11.59 -8.78
CA SER A 199 -1.22 12.47 -9.81
C SER A 199 -1.21 13.91 -9.29
N PRO A 200 -0.10 14.65 -9.50
CA PRO A 200 0.01 16.03 -9.03
C PRO A 200 -1.14 16.92 -9.51
N ARG A 201 -1.73 17.66 -8.58
CA ARG A 201 -2.87 18.58 -8.85
C ARG A 201 -2.47 20.02 -8.52
N PRO A 202 -2.48 20.95 -9.51
CA PRO A 202 -2.16 22.35 -9.28
C PRO A 202 -2.98 23.00 -8.16
N GLU A 203 -4.22 22.57 -7.98
CA GLU A 203 -5.15 23.06 -6.95
C GLU A 203 -4.65 22.72 -5.54
N ILE A 204 -4.11 21.51 -5.33
CA ILE A 204 -3.53 21.10 -4.04
C ILE A 204 -2.27 21.92 -3.74
N VAL A 205 -1.42 22.14 -4.76
CA VAL A 205 -0.22 22.98 -4.64
C VAL A 205 -0.62 24.40 -4.24
N GLN A 206 -1.62 24.98 -4.90
CA GLN A 206 -2.13 26.32 -4.58
C GLN A 206 -2.72 26.39 -3.17
N LEU A 207 -3.49 25.37 -2.74
CA LEU A 207 -4.05 25.28 -1.39
C LEU A 207 -2.96 25.28 -0.32
N LEU A 208 -1.96 24.40 -0.46
CA LEU A 208 -0.81 24.34 0.46
C LEU A 208 -0.12 25.70 0.55
N LEU A 209 0.22 26.31 -0.58
CA LEU A 209 0.87 27.63 -0.63
C LEU A 209 0.02 28.74 -0.01
N SER A 210 -1.29 28.74 -0.24
CA SER A 210 -2.21 29.73 0.34
C SER A 210 -2.33 29.62 1.87
N HIS A 211 -2.13 28.41 2.41
CA HIS A 211 -2.12 28.14 3.85
C HIS A 211 -0.71 28.24 4.47
N GLY A 212 0.25 28.81 3.74
CA GLY A 212 1.56 29.17 4.29
C GLY A 212 2.68 28.16 4.09
N ALA A 213 2.47 27.12 3.25
CA ALA A 213 3.50 26.16 2.91
C ALA A 213 4.80 26.85 2.49
N SER A 214 5.90 26.43 3.08
CA SER A 214 7.21 27.02 2.87
C SER A 214 7.85 26.50 1.58
N VAL A 215 8.26 27.39 0.68
CA VAL A 215 9.05 27.03 -0.50
C VAL A 215 10.53 27.26 -0.21
N THR A 216 11.29 26.17 -0.09
CA THR A 216 12.76 26.21 0.02
C THR A 216 13.39 25.87 -1.34
N ALA A 217 14.72 25.87 -1.41
CA ALA A 217 15.45 25.43 -2.61
C ALA A 217 15.11 23.97 -3.00
N THR A 218 14.77 23.12 -2.03
CA THR A 218 14.40 21.72 -2.25
C THR A 218 13.09 21.60 -3.02
N GLU A 219 12.03 22.28 -2.56
CA GLU A 219 10.73 22.31 -3.23
C GLU A 219 10.84 22.90 -4.63
N LEU A 220 11.57 24.01 -4.78
CA LEU A 220 11.74 24.67 -6.08
C LEU A 220 12.50 23.77 -7.07
N SER A 221 13.54 23.05 -6.62
CA SER A 221 14.26 22.08 -7.43
C SER A 221 13.35 20.92 -7.86
N ALA A 222 12.57 20.37 -6.92
CA ALA A 222 11.62 19.29 -7.20
C ALA A 222 10.61 19.68 -8.29
N VAL A 223 10.05 20.90 -8.22
CA VAL A 223 9.08 21.42 -9.18
C VAL A 223 9.68 21.64 -10.57
N LYS A 224 10.93 22.11 -10.67
CA LYS A 224 11.63 22.30 -11.95
C LYS A 224 11.84 21.01 -12.74
N THR A 225 11.86 19.86 -12.07
CA THR A 225 11.95 18.54 -12.70
C THR A 225 10.59 17.96 -13.12
N PHE A 226 9.49 18.67 -12.82
CA PHE A 226 8.14 18.20 -13.13
C PHE A 226 7.68 18.72 -14.50
N PRO A 227 7.08 17.88 -15.37
CA PRO A 227 6.68 18.31 -16.71
C PRO A 227 5.57 19.38 -16.79
N ASP A 228 4.69 19.48 -15.78
CA ASP A 228 3.57 20.44 -15.82
C ASP A 228 4.05 21.85 -15.43
N LEU A 229 4.19 22.70 -16.44
CA LEU A 229 4.59 24.10 -16.29
C LEU A 229 3.60 24.94 -15.46
N ARG A 230 2.34 24.49 -15.29
CA ARG A 230 1.37 25.21 -14.45
C ARG A 230 1.79 25.20 -12.99
N ILE A 231 2.24 24.04 -12.49
CA ILE A 231 2.74 23.90 -11.12
C ILE A 231 3.99 24.77 -10.92
N LEU A 232 4.90 24.76 -11.89
CA LEU A 232 6.08 25.63 -11.86
C LEU A 232 5.70 27.11 -11.74
N ARG A 233 4.79 27.59 -12.59
CA ARG A 233 4.34 28.99 -12.54
C ARG A 233 3.67 29.36 -11.22
N ILE A 234 2.88 28.46 -10.63
CA ILE A 234 2.25 28.68 -9.32
C ILE A 234 3.32 28.86 -8.23
N VAL A 235 4.32 27.97 -8.21
CA VAL A 235 5.39 27.99 -7.20
C VAL A 235 6.32 29.18 -7.41
N GLU A 236 6.75 29.46 -8.63
CA GLU A 236 7.59 30.62 -8.94
C GLU A 236 6.88 31.93 -8.64
N GLY A 237 5.60 32.06 -9.00
CA GLY A 237 4.80 33.23 -8.64
C GLY A 237 4.68 33.44 -7.12
N HIS A 238 4.55 32.36 -6.36
CA HIS A 238 4.56 32.42 -4.89
C HIS A 238 5.93 32.86 -4.36
N VAL A 239 7.03 32.30 -4.88
CA VAL A 239 8.41 32.66 -4.50
C VAL A 239 8.72 34.13 -4.83
N SER A 240 8.29 34.64 -5.99
CA SER A 240 8.46 36.05 -6.34
C SER A 240 7.72 36.99 -5.37
N LYS A 241 6.56 36.57 -4.85
CA LYS A 241 5.76 37.37 -3.93
C LYS A 241 6.27 37.33 -2.48
N ASN A 242 6.65 36.14 -2.00
CA ASN A 242 6.94 35.90 -0.59
C ASN A 242 8.43 35.67 -0.27
N GLY A 243 9.28 35.58 -1.29
CA GLY A 243 10.68 35.19 -1.16
C GLY A 243 10.86 33.68 -0.96
N LEU A 244 12.08 33.21 -1.19
CA LEU A 244 12.48 31.84 -0.87
C LEU A 244 12.75 31.74 0.64
N LYS A 245 12.17 30.74 1.30
CA LYS A 245 12.44 30.53 2.73
C LYS A 245 13.70 29.70 2.93
N SER A 246 14.47 30.02 3.96
CA SER A 246 15.59 29.18 4.40
C SER A 246 15.05 27.81 4.85
N PRO A 247 15.77 26.72 4.57
CA PRO A 247 15.37 25.40 5.07
C PRO A 247 15.27 25.44 6.60
N PRO A 248 14.27 24.77 7.20
CA PRO A 248 14.20 24.65 8.65
C PRO A 248 15.52 24.06 9.13
N SER A 249 16.17 24.74 10.10
CA SER A 249 17.49 24.35 10.58
C SER A 249 17.52 22.85 10.90
N ALA A 250 18.49 22.15 10.31
CA ALA A 250 18.62 20.69 10.41
C ALA A 250 18.69 20.16 11.85
N ALA A 251 18.89 21.04 12.83
CA ALA A 251 18.76 20.76 14.26
C ALA A 251 17.42 20.09 14.65
N PHE A 252 16.35 20.26 13.86
CA PHE A 252 15.07 19.58 14.10
C PHE A 252 14.92 18.22 13.39
N ALA A 253 15.70 17.95 12.34
CA ALA A 253 15.51 16.80 11.45
C ALA A 253 16.24 15.51 11.93
N GLN A 254 17.12 15.60 12.93
CA GLN A 254 17.81 14.43 13.51
C GLN A 254 17.06 13.78 14.68
N ARG A 255 15.72 13.73 14.64
CA ARG A 255 15.03 12.67 15.38
C ARG A 255 15.21 11.36 14.60
N VAL A 256 16.41 10.80 14.68
CA VAL A 256 16.62 9.38 14.39
C VAL A 256 15.59 8.64 15.25
N PRO A 257 14.72 7.80 14.66
CA PRO A 257 13.82 6.97 15.44
C PRO A 257 14.66 6.24 16.48
N ARG A 258 14.47 6.60 17.76
CA ARG A 258 15.16 5.92 18.85
C ARG A 258 14.88 4.43 18.66
N PRO A 259 15.90 3.55 18.59
CA PRO A 259 15.66 2.11 18.62
C PRO A 259 14.68 1.84 19.75
N LEU A 260 13.58 1.15 19.45
CA LEU A 260 12.56 0.84 20.45
C LEU A 260 13.28 0.20 21.62
N GLN A 261 13.28 0.89 22.76
CA GLN A 261 13.73 0.26 23.98
C GLN A 261 12.70 -0.82 24.28
N PRO A 262 13.13 -2.07 24.51
CA PRO A 262 12.21 -3.13 24.89
C PRO A 262 11.39 -2.64 26.09
N VAL A 263 10.07 -2.73 25.96
CA VAL A 263 9.14 -2.39 27.04
C VAL A 263 9.35 -3.46 28.11
N ASN A 264 10.29 -3.20 29.03
CA ASN A 264 10.58 -4.09 30.15
C ASN A 264 9.31 -4.17 31.01
N SER A 265 8.56 -5.25 30.80
CA SER A 265 7.54 -5.69 31.74
C SER A 265 8.29 -6.31 32.92
N SER A 266 8.55 -5.48 33.93
CA SER A 266 9.19 -5.89 35.16
C SER A 266 8.35 -6.95 35.88
N SER A 267 8.81 -8.19 35.89
CA SER A 267 8.51 -9.16 36.93
C SER A 267 9.78 -9.95 37.18
N SER A 268 10.44 -9.59 38.27
CA SER A 268 11.65 -10.19 38.82
C SER A 268 11.47 -11.69 39.04
N LEU A 269 12.46 -12.49 38.65
CA LEU A 269 13.13 -13.47 39.52
C LEU A 269 14.46 -13.90 38.88
N SER A 270 15.49 -13.87 39.71
CA SER A 270 16.90 -14.07 39.39
C SER A 270 17.22 -15.50 38.97
N ALA A 271 18.07 -15.67 37.94
CA ALA A 271 18.86 -16.89 37.79
C ALA A 271 20.19 -16.63 37.08
N THR A 272 21.18 -17.33 37.61
CA THR A 272 22.64 -17.25 37.51
C THR A 272 23.23 -17.40 36.10
N THR A 273 24.26 -16.58 35.87
CA THR A 273 25.22 -16.56 34.76
C THR A 273 25.90 -17.91 34.51
N VAL A 274 25.88 -18.39 33.25
CA VAL A 274 26.90 -19.31 32.73
C VAL A 274 27.33 -18.83 31.34
N ASN A 275 28.61 -18.49 31.24
CA ASN A 275 29.35 -18.18 30.01
C ASN A 275 29.40 -19.41 29.10
N SER A 276 29.16 -19.23 27.80
CA SER A 276 29.68 -20.15 26.78
C SER A 276 29.96 -19.42 25.47
N SER A 277 31.13 -19.77 24.94
CA SER A 277 31.92 -19.09 23.94
C SER A 277 31.32 -19.22 22.53
N ARG A 278 31.37 -18.12 21.78
CA ARG A 278 31.00 -18.03 20.36
C ARG A 278 32.02 -18.78 19.49
N THR A 279 31.54 -19.68 18.63
CA THR A 279 32.22 -20.05 17.39
C THR A 279 31.51 -19.40 16.22
N SER A 280 32.26 -18.59 15.48
CA SER A 280 31.88 -17.94 14.23
C SER A 280 31.85 -18.96 13.10
N SER A 281 30.77 -19.00 12.34
CA SER A 281 30.61 -19.81 11.13
C SER A 281 29.87 -18.97 10.10
N ASP A 282 30.65 -18.22 9.31
CA ASP A 282 30.20 -17.54 8.11
C ASP A 282 29.84 -18.57 7.03
N ASN A 283 28.60 -18.53 6.55
CA ASN A 283 28.22 -19.11 5.26
C ASN A 283 27.29 -18.11 4.55
N PRO A 284 27.67 -17.61 3.35
CA PRO A 284 26.79 -16.75 2.57
C PRO A 284 25.79 -17.60 1.77
N ILE A 285 24.50 -17.34 1.95
CA ILE A 285 23.43 -17.86 1.08
C ILE A 285 23.24 -16.89 -0.11
N PRO A 286 23.28 -17.35 -1.38
CA PRO A 286 23.15 -16.49 -2.55
C PRO A 286 21.75 -16.61 -3.17
N TYR A 287 20.85 -15.65 -2.98
CA TYR A 287 19.63 -15.54 -3.80
C TYR A 287 19.14 -14.10 -3.95
N MET A 288 19.53 -13.45 -5.05
CA MET A 288 18.71 -12.55 -5.89
C MET A 288 19.60 -11.94 -6.97
N LYS A 289 19.76 -12.66 -8.08
CA LYS A 289 20.21 -12.07 -9.36
C LYS A 289 19.38 -12.65 -10.47
N ARG A 290 18.32 -11.93 -10.89
CA ARG A 290 17.69 -12.13 -12.20
C ARG A 290 16.69 -11.03 -12.58
N VAL A 291 17.11 -9.77 -12.67
CA VAL A 291 16.48 -8.78 -13.59
C VAL A 291 17.48 -7.68 -13.99
N ASP A 292 18.57 -8.00 -14.71
CA ASP A 292 19.45 -6.95 -15.30
C ASP A 292 19.86 -7.23 -16.77
N SER A 293 19.33 -8.28 -17.39
CA SER A 293 19.83 -8.74 -18.70
C SER A 293 19.24 -8.03 -19.93
N LEU A 294 18.40 -6.98 -19.79
CA LEU A 294 17.72 -6.35 -20.94
C LEU A 294 18.06 -4.88 -21.19
N VAL A 295 18.80 -4.22 -20.29
CA VAL A 295 19.22 -2.82 -20.46
C VAL A 295 20.59 -2.72 -21.16
N GLY A 296 21.35 -3.82 -21.25
CA GLY A 296 22.69 -3.85 -21.85
C GLY A 296 22.77 -3.73 -23.38
N PHE A 297 21.65 -3.81 -24.11
CA PHE A 297 21.69 -3.83 -25.58
C PHE A 297 21.55 -2.45 -26.24
N ILE A 298 21.05 -1.43 -25.54
CA ILE A 298 20.85 -0.08 -26.11
C ILE A 298 22.06 0.84 -25.90
N SER A 299 22.99 0.50 -25.01
CA SER A 299 24.18 1.31 -24.73
C SER A 299 25.39 1.03 -25.65
N SER A 300 25.32 0.04 -26.55
CA SER A 300 26.49 -0.40 -27.33
C SER A 300 26.69 0.29 -28.69
N VAL A 301 25.85 1.27 -29.08
CA VAL A 301 25.97 1.95 -30.39
C VAL A 301 26.39 3.43 -30.24
N ARG A 302 26.74 3.89 -29.02
CA ARG A 302 27.02 5.31 -28.81
C ARG A 302 28.11 5.61 -27.78
N THR A 303 29.23 4.90 -27.85
CA THR A 303 30.46 5.28 -27.14
C THR A 303 31.67 4.75 -27.88
N ASP A 304 32.04 5.41 -28.97
CA ASP A 304 33.42 5.42 -29.48
C ASP A 304 33.70 6.83 -29.98
N GLN A 305 33.99 7.71 -29.02
CA GLN A 305 34.77 8.95 -29.13
C GLN A 305 34.47 9.78 -27.88
N THR A 306 35.32 9.65 -26.86
CA THR A 306 35.82 10.73 -25.98
C THR A 306 36.30 10.14 -24.66
N SER A 307 37.60 9.84 -24.56
CA SER A 307 38.32 9.95 -23.29
C SER A 307 39.82 9.72 -23.48
N THR A 308 40.57 10.81 -23.60
CA THR A 308 41.92 10.94 -23.02
C THR A 308 42.06 12.35 -22.45
N SER A 309 41.82 12.47 -21.15
CA SER A 309 42.25 13.62 -20.35
C SER A 309 43.55 13.23 -19.63
N GLY A 310 44.68 13.73 -20.13
CA GLY A 310 45.95 13.77 -19.43
C GLY A 310 46.45 15.21 -19.48
N ALA A 311 46.52 15.85 -18.32
CA ALA A 311 47.00 17.21 -18.18
C ALA A 311 48.50 17.26 -18.45
N ASP A 312 48.92 18.01 -19.47
CA ASP A 312 50.17 18.77 -19.49
C ASP A 312 50.16 19.80 -20.64
N SER A 313 50.71 20.96 -20.32
CA SER A 313 51.03 22.21 -21.07
C SER A 313 50.76 22.38 -22.59
N PRO A 314 50.52 23.64 -23.03
CA PRO A 314 50.17 23.98 -24.42
C PRO A 314 51.41 24.23 -25.27
N GLY A 315 51.53 23.58 -26.42
CA GLY A 315 52.54 23.94 -27.41
C GLY A 315 52.70 22.95 -28.54
N ALA A 316 52.27 23.35 -29.74
CA ALA A 316 52.64 22.83 -31.04
C ALA A 316 52.42 21.32 -31.29
N LEU A 317 51.34 20.95 -31.98
CA LEU A 317 51.25 19.76 -32.87
C LEU A 317 49.85 19.66 -33.54
N LEU A 318 49.45 20.70 -34.29
CA LEU A 318 48.35 20.61 -35.26
C LEU A 318 48.96 20.83 -36.65
N GLY A 319 49.27 19.76 -37.38
CA GLY A 319 49.82 19.93 -38.74
C GLY A 319 50.05 18.71 -39.63
N SER A 320 49.99 17.47 -39.15
CA SER A 320 50.40 16.31 -39.99
C SER A 320 49.31 15.27 -40.28
N SER A 321 48.24 15.16 -39.49
CA SER A 321 47.23 14.10 -39.70
C SER A 321 46.21 14.42 -40.79
N PHE A 322 46.07 15.68 -41.22
CA PHE A 322 45.04 16.07 -42.20
C PHE A 322 45.47 15.89 -43.66
N LEU A 323 46.78 15.75 -43.93
CA LEU A 323 47.30 15.65 -45.29
C LEU A 323 47.46 14.19 -45.78
N GLN A 324 47.32 13.20 -44.89
CA GLN A 324 47.49 11.80 -45.25
C GLN A 324 46.21 11.18 -45.84
N ASP A 325 45.03 11.66 -45.45
CA ASP A 325 43.74 11.25 -46.04
C ASP A 325 43.47 11.85 -47.43
N SER A 326 44.20 12.90 -47.82
CA SER A 326 44.03 13.54 -49.13
C SER A 326 44.64 12.73 -50.29
N ARG A 327 45.53 11.77 -50.03
CA ARG A 327 46.18 10.94 -51.08
C ARG A 327 45.39 9.70 -51.49
N LEU A 328 44.42 9.25 -50.70
CA LEU A 328 43.54 8.13 -51.06
C LEU A 328 42.38 8.54 -52.00
N LEU A 329 42.20 9.84 -52.26
CA LEU A 329 41.13 10.36 -53.14
C LEU A 329 41.46 10.34 -54.64
N LEU A 330 42.73 10.12 -55.03
CA LEU A 330 43.15 10.20 -56.44
C LEU A 330 43.14 8.86 -57.20
N ASN A 331 43.01 7.73 -56.50
CA ASN A 331 42.84 6.39 -57.10
C ASN A 331 41.42 5.82 -56.84
N GLY A 332 40.48 6.69 -56.48
CA GLY A 332 39.10 6.30 -56.23
C GLY A 332 38.34 5.99 -57.52
N PRO A 333 37.22 5.25 -57.44
CA PRO A 333 36.33 4.99 -58.56
C PRO A 333 35.94 6.30 -59.27
N ASP A 334 35.77 6.20 -60.59
CA ASP A 334 35.31 7.29 -61.48
C ASP A 334 34.21 8.11 -60.78
N PRO A 335 34.32 9.46 -60.69
CA PRO A 335 33.34 10.30 -60.02
C PRO A 335 31.89 9.97 -60.39
N GLN A 336 31.64 9.53 -61.63
CA GLN A 336 30.32 9.15 -62.09
C GLN A 336 29.76 7.89 -61.39
N GLN A 337 30.63 6.92 -61.08
CA GLN A 337 30.25 5.73 -60.30
C GLN A 337 29.91 6.08 -58.85
N ARG A 338 30.63 7.04 -58.25
CA ARG A 338 30.35 7.53 -56.89
C ARG A 338 29.01 8.26 -56.84
N ILE A 339 28.70 9.08 -57.83
CA ILE A 339 27.40 9.75 -57.95
C ILE A 339 26.28 8.71 -58.06
N SER A 340 26.43 7.73 -58.94
CA SER A 340 25.43 6.67 -59.12
C SER A 340 25.22 5.83 -57.84
N ALA A 341 26.29 5.54 -57.09
CA ALA A 341 26.18 4.86 -55.81
C ALA A 341 25.43 5.70 -54.75
N LEU A 342 25.76 7.00 -54.64
CA LEU A 342 25.07 7.91 -53.72
C LEU A 342 23.59 8.10 -54.06
N GLU A 343 23.24 8.17 -55.36
CA GLU A 343 21.84 8.23 -55.80
C GLU A 343 21.07 6.97 -55.41
N LYS A 344 21.69 5.79 -55.54
CA LYS A 344 21.09 4.52 -55.12
C LYS A 344 20.88 4.48 -53.60
N ASP A 345 21.87 4.90 -52.82
CA ASP A 345 21.76 4.94 -51.36
C ASP A 345 20.70 5.95 -50.90
N LEU A 346 20.59 7.11 -51.58
CA LEU A 346 19.54 8.09 -51.34
C LEU A 346 18.15 7.51 -51.60
N LEU A 347 17.97 6.77 -52.70
CA LEU A 347 16.70 6.09 -53.02
C LEU A 347 16.34 5.02 -51.98
N ILE A 348 17.31 4.25 -51.50
CA ILE A 348 17.09 3.26 -50.42
C ILE A 348 16.66 3.97 -49.15
N SER A 349 17.38 5.04 -48.75
CA SER A 349 17.04 5.82 -47.56
C SER A 349 15.66 6.47 -47.64
N GLN A 350 15.27 6.99 -48.81
CA GLN A 350 13.92 7.53 -49.04
C GLN A 350 12.83 6.46 -48.90
N ARG A 351 13.08 5.25 -49.42
CA ARG A 351 12.16 4.11 -49.27
C ARG A 351 12.01 3.71 -47.80
N ASP A 352 13.11 3.64 -47.07
CA ASP A 352 13.09 3.28 -45.64
C ASP A 352 12.36 4.34 -44.81
N ASN A 353 12.57 5.63 -45.10
CA ASN A 353 11.81 6.71 -44.46
C ASN A 353 10.30 6.63 -44.74
N ALA A 354 9.90 6.26 -45.97
CA ALA A 354 8.49 6.01 -46.27
C ALA A 354 7.94 4.82 -45.48
N ASN A 355 8.71 3.73 -45.36
CA ASN A 355 8.33 2.58 -44.55
C ASN A 355 8.19 2.93 -43.06
N PHE A 356 9.14 3.68 -42.49
CA PHE A 356 9.05 4.16 -41.11
C PHE A 356 7.86 5.08 -40.88
N THR A 357 7.56 5.96 -41.85
CA THR A 357 6.37 6.83 -41.77
C THR A 357 5.07 6.02 -41.72
N ASN A 358 5.00 4.94 -42.50
CA ASN A 358 3.85 4.02 -42.48
C ASN A 358 3.75 3.27 -41.14
N GLN A 359 4.87 2.76 -40.61
CA GLN A 359 4.91 2.09 -39.30
C GLN A 359 4.50 3.03 -38.17
N ILE A 360 4.98 4.28 -38.16
CA ILE A 360 4.59 5.30 -37.18
C ILE A 360 3.08 5.57 -37.27
N SER A 361 2.52 5.63 -38.48
CA SER A 361 1.08 5.83 -38.68
C SER A 361 0.26 4.65 -38.16
N GLN A 362 0.70 3.42 -38.41
CA GLN A 362 0.07 2.21 -37.88
C GLN A 362 0.11 2.18 -36.35
N LEU A 363 1.27 2.44 -35.74
CA LEU A 363 1.42 2.48 -34.28
C LEU A 363 0.53 3.54 -33.63
N LYS A 364 0.37 4.71 -34.27
CA LYS A 364 -0.58 5.75 -33.81
C LYS A 364 -2.03 5.27 -33.85
N GLN A 365 -2.42 4.54 -34.89
CA GLN A 365 -3.76 3.96 -34.99
C GLN A 365 -4.00 2.90 -33.90
N GLU A 366 -3.03 2.01 -33.67
CA GLU A 366 -3.09 1.00 -32.61
C GLU A 366 -3.16 1.66 -31.22
N GLN A 367 -2.37 2.71 -30.98
CA GLN A 367 -2.42 3.49 -29.75
C GLN A 367 -3.80 4.11 -29.53
N SER A 368 -4.40 4.70 -30.57
CA SER A 368 -5.76 5.27 -30.50
C SER A 368 -6.82 4.20 -30.18
N ALA A 369 -6.72 3.02 -30.81
CA ALA A 369 -7.61 1.89 -30.55
C ALA A 369 -7.48 1.37 -29.10
N LEU A 370 -6.25 1.26 -28.59
CA LEU A 370 -6.01 0.87 -27.20
C LEU A 370 -6.56 1.91 -26.21
N MET A 371 -6.39 3.20 -26.49
CA MET A 371 -6.95 4.26 -25.65
C MET A 371 -8.49 4.18 -25.60
N CYS A 372 -9.16 3.94 -26.73
CA CYS A 372 -10.62 3.74 -26.76
C CYS A 372 -11.03 2.54 -25.89
N ARG A 373 -10.29 1.42 -25.96
CA ARG A 373 -10.56 0.23 -25.15
C ARG A 373 -10.33 0.45 -23.65
N ILE A 374 -9.34 1.25 -23.28
CA ILE A 374 -9.11 1.65 -21.88
C ILE A 374 -10.31 2.44 -21.36
N THR A 375 -10.79 3.43 -22.12
CA THR A 375 -11.97 4.23 -21.75
C THR A 375 -13.24 3.37 -21.61
N GLU A 376 -13.43 2.39 -22.50
CA GLU A 376 -14.54 1.43 -22.39
C GLU A 376 -14.47 0.58 -21.11
N LEU A 377 -13.29 0.04 -20.79
CA LEU A 377 -13.08 -0.73 -19.56
C LEU A 377 -13.26 0.11 -18.29
N GLU A 378 -12.83 1.37 -18.30
CA GLU A 378 -13.07 2.32 -17.20
C GLU A 378 -14.57 2.58 -17.00
N GLY A 379 -15.34 2.69 -18.09
CA GLY A 379 -16.80 2.79 -18.04
C GLY A 379 -17.47 1.55 -17.42
N LEU A 380 -17.07 0.35 -17.85
CA LEU A 380 -17.57 -0.91 -17.27
C LEU A 380 -17.21 -1.05 -15.79
N ASN A 381 -15.99 -0.69 -15.39
CA ASN A 381 -15.58 -0.75 -13.99
C ASN A 381 -16.39 0.22 -13.12
N THR A 382 -16.67 1.42 -13.62
CA THR A 382 -17.53 2.40 -12.94
C THR A 382 -18.95 1.85 -12.75
N HIS A 383 -19.51 1.17 -13.76
CA HIS A 383 -20.81 0.53 -13.68
C HIS A 383 -20.84 -0.61 -12.64
N LEU A 384 -19.81 -1.47 -12.60
CA LEU A 384 -19.71 -2.55 -11.62
C LEU A 384 -19.58 -2.02 -10.17
N ILE A 385 -18.81 -0.95 -9.97
CA ILE A 385 -18.69 -0.29 -8.66
C ILE A 385 -20.06 0.23 -8.19
N SER A 386 -20.82 0.88 -9.08
CA SER A 386 -22.19 1.33 -8.77
C SER A 386 -23.09 0.15 -8.38
N ARG A 387 -23.07 -0.94 -9.16
CA ARG A 387 -23.91 -2.11 -8.89
C ARG A 387 -23.57 -2.80 -7.56
N ASN A 388 -22.29 -2.86 -7.21
CA ASN A 388 -21.86 -3.40 -5.91
C ASN A 388 -22.34 -2.52 -4.76
N SER A 389 -22.31 -1.19 -4.91
CA SER A 389 -22.88 -0.26 -3.93
C SER A 389 -24.37 -0.52 -3.72
N ASP A 390 -25.15 -0.67 -4.79
CA ASP A 390 -26.59 -0.95 -4.70
C ASP A 390 -26.87 -2.28 -3.97
N LEU A 391 -26.06 -3.32 -4.26
CA LEU A 391 -26.19 -4.63 -3.61
C LEU A 391 -25.78 -4.60 -2.14
N GLU A 392 -24.82 -3.76 -1.76
CA GLU A 392 -24.46 -3.55 -0.36
C GLU A 392 -25.59 -2.87 0.41
N GLU A 393 -26.26 -1.89 -0.20
CA GLU A 393 -27.47 -1.26 0.37
C GLU A 393 -28.63 -2.25 0.51
N GLU A 394 -28.88 -3.07 -0.51
CA GLU A 394 -29.90 -4.14 -0.46
C GLU A 394 -29.60 -5.16 0.65
N ASN A 395 -28.34 -5.61 0.76
CA ASN A 395 -27.93 -6.51 1.84
C ASN A 395 -28.05 -5.87 3.23
N ALA A 396 -27.76 -4.57 3.36
CA ALA A 396 -27.95 -3.84 4.60
C ALA A 396 -29.45 -3.78 4.98
N ALA A 397 -30.33 -3.51 4.02
CA ALA A 397 -31.78 -3.52 4.23
C ALA A 397 -32.28 -4.92 4.66
N LEU A 398 -31.81 -5.98 4.02
CA LEU A 398 -32.16 -7.37 4.39
C LEU A 398 -31.67 -7.73 5.80
N ARG A 399 -30.50 -7.24 6.22
CA ARG A 399 -30.01 -7.44 7.59
C ARG A 399 -30.86 -6.74 8.64
N ILE A 400 -31.35 -5.53 8.36
CA ILE A 400 -32.28 -4.83 9.25
C ILE A 400 -33.59 -5.61 9.37
N TRP A 401 -34.10 -6.11 8.25
CA TRP A 401 -35.32 -6.91 8.21
C TRP A 401 -35.16 -8.24 9.00
N ASN A 402 -34.06 -8.96 8.81
CA ASN A 402 -33.76 -10.17 9.57
C ASN A 402 -33.44 -9.91 11.05
N GLY A 403 -32.87 -8.75 11.37
CA GLY A 403 -32.56 -8.32 12.74
C GLY A 403 -33.80 -8.07 13.60
N GLN A 404 -34.95 -7.78 13.00
CA GLN A 404 -36.22 -7.68 13.72
C GLN A 404 -36.89 -9.04 14.02
N GLN A 405 -36.41 -10.15 13.44
CA GLN A 405 -37.09 -11.45 13.50
C GLN A 405 -36.54 -12.50 14.47
N SER A 406 -35.51 -12.25 15.27
CA SER A 406 -35.04 -13.29 16.21
C SER A 406 -34.77 -12.79 17.62
N LYS A 407 -35.86 -12.56 18.37
CA LYS A 407 -35.77 -12.94 19.78
C LYS A 407 -35.54 -14.46 19.80
N PRO A 408 -34.50 -14.96 20.48
CA PRO A 408 -34.25 -16.39 20.54
C PRO A 408 -35.49 -17.11 21.10
N PRO A 409 -35.80 -18.33 20.63
CA PRO A 409 -36.94 -19.07 21.10
C PRO A 409 -36.89 -19.22 22.62
N VAL A 410 -38.00 -18.92 23.29
CA VAL A 410 -38.14 -19.02 24.74
C VAL A 410 -38.50 -20.45 25.09
N ALA A 411 -37.68 -21.11 25.91
CA ALA A 411 -38.00 -22.43 26.41
C ALA A 411 -39.17 -22.34 27.40
N LEU A 412 -40.32 -22.92 27.05
CA LEU A 412 -41.52 -22.95 27.89
C LEU A 412 -41.58 -24.23 28.72
N LYS A 413 -41.35 -25.40 28.10
CA LYS A 413 -41.40 -26.74 28.72
C LYS A 413 -42.61 -26.97 29.61
N GLN A 414 -43.79 -26.54 29.14
CA GLN A 414 -45.03 -26.62 29.92
C GLN A 414 -46.18 -27.18 29.10
N MET A 415 -47.17 -27.71 29.83
CA MET A 415 -48.41 -28.23 29.27
C MET A 415 -49.37 -27.07 29.00
N LEU A 416 -49.83 -26.90 27.75
CA LEU A 416 -50.79 -25.85 27.39
C LEU A 416 -52.07 -26.45 26.81
N PHE A 417 -53.17 -25.71 26.96
CA PHE A 417 -54.47 -26.07 26.38
C PHE A 417 -54.73 -25.26 25.12
N VAL A 418 -55.22 -25.94 24.09
CA VAL A 418 -55.62 -25.32 22.84
C VAL A 418 -56.92 -24.55 23.04
N VAL A 419 -56.91 -23.24 22.74
CA VAL A 419 -58.04 -22.33 22.93
C VAL A 419 -58.80 -22.01 21.63
N ALA A 420 -58.27 -22.42 20.49
CA ALA A 420 -58.90 -22.27 19.18
C ALA A 420 -58.54 -23.47 18.29
N ASP A 421 -59.47 -23.92 17.46
CA ASP A 421 -59.19 -24.96 16.46
C ASP A 421 -58.13 -24.46 15.47
N PHE A 422 -57.24 -25.34 15.06
CA PHE A 422 -56.22 -25.06 14.06
C PHE A 422 -56.18 -26.19 13.04
N ASP A 423 -56.37 -25.84 11.77
CA ASP A 423 -56.23 -26.76 10.65
C ASP A 423 -54.88 -26.52 9.95
N PRO A 424 -54.03 -27.56 9.82
CA PRO A 424 -52.67 -27.44 9.33
C PRO A 424 -52.68 -27.09 7.83
N ARG A 425 -51.79 -26.19 7.43
CA ARG A 425 -51.55 -25.77 6.05
C ARG A 425 -50.36 -26.49 5.41
N ASN A 426 -49.40 -26.89 6.24
CA ASN A 426 -48.19 -27.58 5.82
C ASN A 426 -48.09 -28.96 6.49
N ALA A 427 -47.28 -29.83 5.91
CA ALA A 427 -47.12 -31.21 6.39
C ALA A 427 -46.41 -31.30 7.77
N ASP A 428 -45.75 -30.23 8.20
CA ASP A 428 -45.07 -30.11 9.49
C ASP A 428 -45.91 -29.44 10.58
N GLU A 429 -47.18 -29.16 10.30
CA GLU A 429 -48.13 -28.56 11.23
C GLU A 429 -49.07 -29.62 11.83
N LEU A 430 -49.35 -29.51 13.13
CA LEU A 430 -50.26 -30.42 13.82
C LEU A 430 -51.69 -29.84 13.84
N GLN A 431 -52.68 -30.64 13.42
CA GLN A 431 -54.09 -30.28 13.60
C GLN A 431 -54.43 -30.26 15.09
N LEU A 432 -55.06 -29.17 15.53
CA LEU A 432 -55.47 -29.00 16.92
C LEU A 432 -56.96 -28.69 17.02
N ARG A 433 -57.57 -29.15 18.11
CA ARG A 433 -58.93 -28.81 18.49
C ARG A 433 -58.96 -28.18 19.87
N VAL A 434 -59.92 -27.28 20.09
CA VAL A 434 -60.16 -26.65 21.39
C VAL A 434 -60.25 -27.73 22.48
N GLY A 435 -59.49 -27.53 23.56
CA GLY A 435 -59.41 -28.46 24.69
C GLY A 435 -58.32 -29.54 24.57
N ASN A 436 -57.61 -29.65 23.44
CA ASN A 436 -56.43 -30.50 23.37
C ASN A 436 -55.31 -29.99 24.30
N GLU A 437 -54.54 -30.92 24.86
CA GLU A 437 -53.35 -30.64 25.66
C GLU A 437 -52.10 -30.81 24.78
N VAL A 438 -51.24 -29.79 24.71
CA VAL A 438 -50.01 -29.78 23.88
C VAL A 438 -48.78 -29.33 24.66
N PHE A 439 -47.72 -30.15 24.65
CA PHE A 439 -46.52 -29.90 25.46
C PHE A 439 -45.53 -29.06 24.67
N VAL A 440 -45.43 -27.78 25.02
CA VAL A 440 -44.64 -26.79 24.27
C VAL A 440 -43.23 -26.72 24.81
N ASN A 441 -42.24 -27.08 23.99
CA ASN A 441 -40.82 -26.99 24.29
C ASN A 441 -40.29 -25.57 24.11
N LEU A 442 -40.55 -24.96 22.96
CA LEU A 442 -40.05 -23.65 22.56
C LEU A 442 -41.22 -22.79 22.08
N ALA A 443 -41.21 -21.49 22.41
CA ALA A 443 -42.06 -20.49 21.78
C ALA A 443 -41.20 -19.47 21.03
N PHE A 444 -41.59 -19.17 19.81
CA PHE A 444 -40.96 -18.24 18.91
C PHE A 444 -41.70 -16.89 18.97
N ALA A 445 -40.99 -15.80 18.67
CA ALA A 445 -41.51 -14.45 18.84
C ALA A 445 -42.59 -14.05 17.83
N ASP A 446 -42.69 -14.79 16.73
CA ASP A 446 -43.72 -14.70 15.69
C ASP A 446 -45.01 -15.45 16.07
N GLY A 447 -45.06 -16.00 17.29
CA GLY A 447 -46.17 -16.78 17.79
C GLY A 447 -46.00 -18.28 17.57
N TRP A 448 -45.05 -18.76 16.77
CA TRP A 448 -44.89 -20.22 16.61
C TRP A 448 -44.40 -20.89 17.90
N ALA A 449 -44.55 -22.20 17.98
CA ALA A 449 -44.11 -23.04 19.08
C ALA A 449 -43.65 -24.40 18.56
N SER A 450 -42.64 -24.98 19.19
CA SER A 450 -42.26 -26.37 18.95
C SER A 450 -42.86 -27.23 20.06
N VAL A 451 -43.62 -28.26 19.69
CA VAL A 451 -44.07 -29.29 20.64
C VAL A 451 -43.24 -30.54 20.49
N SER A 452 -43.14 -31.32 21.58
CA SER A 452 -42.53 -32.64 21.55
C SER A 452 -43.32 -33.55 20.61
N SER A 453 -42.93 -33.54 19.33
CA SER A 453 -43.38 -34.32 18.16
C SER A 453 -43.75 -33.55 16.89
N LEU A 454 -43.80 -32.20 16.80
CA LEU A 454 -43.87 -31.36 15.56
C LEU A 454 -44.09 -29.84 15.88
N PHE A 455 -44.17 -28.91 14.90
CA PHE A 455 -44.32 -27.45 15.13
C PHE A 455 -45.80 -26.98 15.20
N LEU A 456 -46.09 -25.85 15.87
CA LEU A 456 -47.41 -25.26 16.17
C LEU A 456 -47.42 -23.71 16.11
N ILE A 457 -48.59 -23.08 15.99
CA ILE A 457 -48.78 -21.62 16.15
C ILE A 457 -49.52 -21.30 17.47
N LEU A 458 -48.97 -20.39 18.27
CA LEU A 458 -49.59 -19.74 19.42
C LEU A 458 -50.01 -18.31 19.05
N HIS A 459 -51.30 -18.00 19.19
CA HIS A 459 -51.80 -16.63 19.06
C HIS A 459 -51.63 -15.87 20.40
N PRO A 460 -50.98 -14.69 20.43
CA PRO A 460 -50.98 -13.86 21.63
C PRO A 460 -52.37 -13.22 21.83
N LYS A 461 -53.00 -13.48 22.98
CA LYS A 461 -54.19 -12.73 23.42
C LYS A 461 -53.78 -11.31 23.81
N HIS A 462 -54.24 -10.30 23.06
CA HIS A 462 -54.35 -8.94 23.59
C HIS A 462 -55.51 -8.93 24.60
N HIS A 463 -55.20 -8.70 25.87
CA HIS A 463 -56.19 -8.34 26.87
C HIS A 463 -56.59 -6.88 26.68
N HIS A 464 -57.88 -6.64 26.48
CA HIS A 464 -58.53 -5.34 26.70
C HIS A 464 -58.72 -5.08 28.20
#